data_AF-A0A2V7WA20-F1
#
_entry.id   AF-A0A2V7WA20-F1
#
_cell.length_a   1.000
_cell.length_b   1.000
_cell.length_c   1.000
_cell.angle_alpha   90.00
_cell.angle_beta   90.00
_cell.angle_gamma   90.00
#
_symmetry.space_group_name_H-M   'P 1'
#
loop_
_entity.id
_entity.type
_entity.pdbx_description
1 polymer ?
#
loop_
_entity_poly.entity_id
_entity_poly.type
_entity_poly.pdbx_seq_one_letter_code
_entity_poly.pdbx_strand_id
1 'polypeptide(L)'
;MGSGFGIAFFIGVALALVALFSALYFRYRGKRIVTCPETHAPVSAKINAALAAGTWIVSRPRFAITACSRWPERAGCDQACAPQIEASPEETLVHNIVARWYAERDCTYCRKPIREIGGPVMPGLLVDGELHEWKDIAPEDLPRVLEHSVAVCAHCELVEDFRMRHPDLVLTRPTAPAHAQRHLTIADASRALY
;
A
#
# COMPACT_ATOMS: atom_id res chain seq x y z
N MET A 1 -45.62 22.64 -15.97
CA MET A 1 -44.61 21.55 -16.00
C MET A 1 -43.27 22.17 -16.33
N GLY A 2 -42.42 22.47 -15.36
CA GLY A 2 -41.15 23.19 -15.62
C GLY A 2 -40.19 23.25 -14.43
N SER A 3 -40.72 23.17 -13.20
CA SER A 3 -39.92 23.14 -11.97
C SER A 3 -39.26 21.78 -11.68
N GLY A 4 -39.88 20.66 -12.08
CA GLY A 4 -39.35 19.32 -11.82
C GLY A 4 -38.07 18.98 -12.60
N PHE A 5 -37.96 19.45 -13.85
CA PHE A 5 -36.76 19.24 -14.67
C PHE A 5 -35.56 20.05 -14.20
N GLY A 6 -35.79 21.28 -13.73
CA GLY A 6 -34.74 22.09 -13.13
C GLY A 6 -34.16 21.43 -11.88
N ILE A 7 -35.01 20.96 -10.97
CA ILE A 7 -34.58 20.30 -9.73
C ILE A 7 -33.79 19.01 -10.05
N ALA A 8 -34.29 18.16 -10.95
CA ALA A 8 -33.59 16.94 -11.34
C ALA A 8 -32.21 17.23 -11.98
N PHE A 9 -32.10 18.28 -12.79
CA PHE A 9 -30.84 18.70 -13.38
C PHE A 9 -29.84 19.18 -12.31
N PHE A 10 -30.26 20.05 -11.38
CA PHE A 10 -29.39 20.51 -10.30
C PHE A 10 -28.93 19.38 -9.38
N ILE A 11 -29.81 18.42 -9.06
CA ILE A 11 -29.44 17.23 -8.30
C ILE A 11 -28.40 16.39 -9.06
N GLY A 12 -28.61 16.16 -10.36
CA GLY A 12 -27.65 15.42 -11.19
C GLY A 12 -26.28 16.09 -11.23
N VAL A 13 -26.24 17.41 -11.44
CA VAL A 13 -24.99 18.19 -11.41
C VAL A 13 -24.33 18.14 -10.04
N ALA A 14 -25.09 18.31 -8.96
CA ALA A 14 -24.56 18.26 -7.60
C ALA A 14 -23.95 16.88 -7.29
N LEU A 15 -24.63 15.78 -7.65
CA LEU A 15 -24.11 14.42 -7.47
C LEU A 15 -22.84 14.19 -8.28
N ALA A 16 -22.77 14.68 -9.53
CA ALA A 16 -21.58 14.58 -10.35
C ALA A 16 -20.39 15.36 -9.75
N LEU A 17 -20.62 16.57 -9.23
CA LEU A 17 -19.60 17.36 -8.55
C LEU A 17 -19.11 16.70 -7.26
N VAL A 18 -20.02 16.12 -6.47
CA VAL A 18 -19.67 15.37 -5.25
C VAL A 18 -18.85 14.13 -5.58
N ALA A 19 -19.22 13.39 -6.63
CA ALA A 19 -18.48 12.22 -7.07
C ALA A 19 -17.07 12.60 -7.54
N LEU A 20 -16.94 13.67 -8.33
CA LEU A 20 -15.65 14.18 -8.81
C LEU A 20 -14.77 14.66 -7.65
N PHE A 21 -15.32 15.46 -6.74
CA PHE A 21 -14.59 15.95 -5.56
C PHE A 21 -14.12 14.78 -4.71
N SER A 22 -14.97 13.77 -4.50
CA SER A 22 -14.62 12.57 -3.73
C SER A 22 -13.47 11.82 -4.41
N ALA A 23 -13.55 11.57 -5.72
CA ALA A 23 -12.48 10.91 -6.47
C ALA A 23 -11.14 11.65 -6.36
N LEU A 24 -11.15 12.99 -6.50
CA LEU A 24 -9.95 13.82 -6.35
C LEU A 24 -9.43 13.82 -4.91
N TYR A 25 -10.32 13.87 -3.92
CA TYR A 25 -9.94 13.76 -2.52
C TYR A 25 -9.27 12.40 -2.23
N PHE A 26 -9.83 11.31 -2.72
CA PHE A 26 -9.25 9.97 -2.59
C PHE A 26 -7.91 9.84 -3.33
N ARG A 27 -7.71 10.56 -4.44
CA ARG A 27 -6.45 10.64 -5.17
C ARG A 27 -5.36 11.40 -4.39
N TYR A 28 -5.72 12.52 -3.76
CA TYR A 28 -4.74 13.40 -3.09
C TYR A 28 -4.51 13.06 -1.62
N ARG A 29 -5.42 12.33 -0.96
CA ARG A 29 -5.21 11.92 0.42
C ARG A 29 -4.04 10.94 0.57
N GLY A 30 -3.53 10.84 1.79
CA GLY A 30 -2.47 9.90 2.16
C GLY A 30 -1.12 10.57 2.40
N LYS A 31 -0.18 9.79 2.94
CA LYS A 31 1.20 10.23 3.15
C LYS A 31 1.98 10.09 1.84
N ARG A 32 2.84 11.07 1.55
CA ARG A 32 3.69 11.12 0.37
C ARG A 32 5.16 11.06 0.75
N ILE A 33 5.99 10.47 -0.09
CA ILE A 33 7.45 10.51 0.03
C ILE A 33 7.96 11.43 -1.06
N VAL A 34 8.74 12.43 -0.66
CA VAL A 34 9.38 13.40 -1.55
C VAL A 34 10.85 13.56 -1.17
N THR A 35 11.67 14.00 -2.12
CA THR A 35 13.08 14.29 -1.84
C THR A 35 13.17 15.72 -1.34
N CYS A 36 13.68 15.92 -0.12
CA CYS A 36 13.87 17.25 0.42
C CYS A 36 14.98 17.98 -0.37
N PRO A 37 14.73 19.18 -0.94
CA PRO A 37 15.72 19.90 -1.72
C PRO A 37 16.92 20.41 -0.90
N GLU A 38 16.76 20.58 0.41
CA GLU A 38 17.85 21.03 1.29
C GLU A 38 18.81 19.89 1.67
N THR A 39 18.29 18.70 1.96
CA THR A 39 19.08 17.58 2.51
C THR A 39 19.31 16.46 1.52
N HIS A 40 18.61 16.47 0.38
CA HIS A 40 18.57 15.40 -0.60
C HIS A 40 18.14 14.02 -0.05
N ALA A 41 17.52 14.00 1.13
CA ALA A 41 17.01 12.79 1.76
C ALA A 41 15.50 12.62 1.51
N PRO A 42 14.99 11.37 1.46
CA PRO A 42 13.57 11.11 1.43
C PRO A 42 12.91 11.63 2.73
N VAL A 43 11.81 12.36 2.58
CA VAL A 43 11.00 12.84 3.70
C VAL A 43 9.54 12.52 3.45
N SER A 44 8.83 12.24 4.54
CA SER A 44 7.38 12.12 4.51
C SER A 44 6.72 13.49 4.54
N ALA A 45 5.75 13.69 3.64
CA ALA A 45 4.95 14.90 3.55
C ALA A 45 3.46 14.55 3.40
N LYS A 46 2.59 15.35 4.01
CA LYS A 46 1.13 15.25 3.85
C LYS A 46 0.59 16.55 3.27
N ILE A 47 -0.21 16.47 2.23
CA ILE A 47 -0.84 17.64 1.60
C ILE A 47 -2.26 17.85 2.14
N ASN A 48 -2.74 19.09 2.04
CA ASN A 48 -4.16 19.38 2.23
C ASN A 48 -4.97 18.86 1.03
N ALA A 49 -5.42 17.61 1.11
CA ALA A 49 -6.17 16.96 0.04
C ALA A 49 -7.50 17.67 -0.30
N ALA A 50 -8.16 18.27 0.69
CA ALA A 50 -9.41 19.02 0.48
C ALA A 50 -9.15 20.32 -0.30
N LEU A 51 -8.08 21.04 0.04
CA LEU A 51 -7.66 22.22 -0.70
C LEU A 51 -7.26 21.87 -2.13
N ALA A 52 -6.49 20.81 -2.31
CA ALA A 52 -6.08 20.34 -3.64
C ALA A 52 -7.28 19.93 -4.50
N ALA A 53 -8.23 19.18 -3.93
CA ALA A 53 -9.45 18.77 -4.64
C ALA A 53 -10.39 19.96 -4.95
N GLY A 54 -10.55 20.89 -4.01
CA GLY A 54 -11.46 22.03 -4.15
C GLY A 54 -10.95 23.12 -5.09
N THR A 55 -9.62 23.29 -5.20
CA THR A 55 -9.02 24.33 -6.06
C THR A 55 -8.92 23.91 -7.52
N TRP A 56 -9.13 22.63 -7.85
CA TRP A 56 -9.00 22.08 -9.21
C TRP A 56 -9.88 22.79 -10.25
N ILE A 57 -11.06 23.29 -9.85
CA ILE A 57 -12.03 23.93 -10.76
C ILE A 57 -11.67 25.41 -11.02
N VAL A 58 -10.98 26.08 -10.10
CA VAL A 58 -10.79 27.54 -10.12
C VAL A 58 -9.36 27.93 -10.54
N SER A 59 -8.36 27.09 -10.26
CA SER A 59 -6.94 27.36 -10.54
C SER A 59 -6.11 26.08 -10.60
N ARG A 60 -4.79 26.19 -10.85
CA ARG A 60 -3.89 25.04 -10.62
C ARG A 60 -4.03 24.55 -9.17
N PRO A 61 -4.08 23.22 -8.92
CA PRO A 61 -4.30 22.70 -7.58
C PRO A 61 -3.20 23.20 -6.63
N ARG A 62 -3.60 23.80 -5.50
CA ARG A 62 -2.64 24.27 -4.50
C ARG A 62 -2.22 23.11 -3.60
N PHE A 63 -1.00 22.63 -3.78
CA PHE A 63 -0.39 21.62 -2.93
C PHE A 63 0.28 22.27 -1.72
N ALA A 64 -0.50 22.52 -0.67
CA ALA A 64 0.02 22.99 0.61
C ALA A 64 0.39 21.80 1.50
N ILE A 65 1.64 21.76 1.97
CA ILE A 65 2.10 20.75 2.93
C ILE A 65 1.56 21.11 4.31
N THR A 66 0.88 20.15 4.92
CA THR A 66 0.25 20.25 6.25
C THR A 66 1.01 19.50 7.32
N ALA A 67 1.86 18.55 6.94
CA ALA A 67 2.77 17.86 7.84
C ALA A 67 4.02 17.41 7.08
N CYS A 68 5.17 17.47 7.75
CA CYS A 68 6.44 16.93 7.28
C CYS A 68 7.15 16.25 8.46
N SER A 69 7.87 15.15 8.22
CA SER A 69 8.70 14.47 9.24
C SER A 69 9.81 15.33 9.83
N ARG A 70 10.20 16.42 9.14
CA ARG A 70 11.19 17.39 9.65
C ARG A 70 10.58 18.50 10.50
N TRP A 71 9.27 18.48 10.74
CA TRP A 71 8.59 19.43 11.62
C TRP A 71 8.44 18.81 13.02
N PRO A 72 8.71 19.58 14.09
CA PRO A 72 8.78 21.05 14.16
C PRO A 72 10.17 21.69 13.90
N GLU A 73 11.24 20.92 13.81
CA GLU A 73 12.63 21.42 13.73
C GLU A 73 12.87 22.32 12.50
N ARG A 74 12.05 22.17 11.45
CA ARG A 74 12.05 22.99 10.22
C ARG A 74 10.71 23.67 9.94
N ALA A 75 10.03 24.17 10.97
CA ALA A 75 8.71 24.82 10.84
C ALA A 75 8.65 26.00 9.85
N GLY A 76 9.80 26.62 9.53
CA GLY A 76 9.92 27.70 8.52
C GLY A 76 10.27 27.22 7.09
N CYS A 77 10.05 25.95 6.77
CA CYS A 77 10.35 25.39 5.45
C CYS A 77 9.51 26.07 4.35
N ASP A 78 10.16 26.42 3.24
CA ASP A 78 9.57 27.04 2.04
C ASP A 78 8.68 26.10 1.22
N GLN A 79 8.59 24.82 1.62
CA GLN A 79 7.82 23.77 0.95
C GLN A 79 8.23 23.58 -0.53
N ALA A 80 9.49 23.85 -0.89
CA ALA A 80 9.98 23.72 -2.26
C ALA A 80 9.90 22.30 -2.85
N CYS A 81 9.58 21.27 -2.04
CA CYS A 81 9.29 19.92 -2.51
C CYS A 81 7.84 19.70 -2.99
N ALA A 82 6.90 20.63 -2.74
CA ALA A 82 5.50 20.52 -3.16
C ALA A 82 5.32 20.30 -4.70
N PRO A 83 6.11 20.94 -5.59
CA PRO A 83 6.04 20.68 -7.03
C PRO A 83 6.31 19.22 -7.43
N GLN A 84 7.08 18.46 -6.64
CA GLN A 84 7.29 17.03 -6.90
C GLN A 84 5.98 16.23 -6.74
N ILE A 85 5.14 16.63 -5.78
CA ILE A 85 3.83 16.03 -5.54
C ILE A 85 2.85 16.40 -6.65
N GLU A 86 2.93 17.65 -7.14
CA GLU A 86 2.12 18.11 -8.28
C GLU A 86 2.48 17.37 -9.58
N ALA A 87 3.77 17.19 -9.85
CA ALA A 87 4.27 16.51 -11.04
C ALA A 87 3.89 15.02 -11.06
N SER A 88 4.08 14.32 -9.93
CA SER A 88 3.86 12.88 -9.81
C SER A 88 3.03 12.53 -8.57
N PRO A 89 1.71 12.84 -8.55
CA PRO A 89 0.88 12.63 -7.37
C PRO A 89 0.65 11.14 -7.07
N GLU A 90 0.74 10.25 -8.05
CA GLU A 90 0.60 8.81 -7.78
C GLU A 90 1.91 8.18 -7.35
N GLU A 91 3.03 8.60 -7.94
CA GLU A 91 4.35 7.99 -7.65
C GLU A 91 4.89 8.39 -6.30
N THR A 92 4.50 9.57 -5.80
CA THR A 92 4.87 10.03 -4.46
C THR A 92 4.02 9.39 -3.35
N LEU A 93 2.91 8.71 -3.66
CA LEU A 93 2.02 8.13 -2.65
C LEU A 93 2.64 6.86 -2.06
N VAL A 94 2.81 6.84 -0.73
CA VAL A 94 3.40 5.70 0.00
C VAL A 94 2.76 4.37 -0.37
N HIS A 95 1.42 4.33 -0.42
CA HIS A 95 0.69 3.12 -0.79
C HIS A 95 1.07 2.60 -2.18
N ASN A 96 1.21 3.49 -3.16
CA ASN A 96 1.56 3.10 -4.53
C ASN A 96 3.02 2.66 -4.65
N ILE A 97 3.92 3.31 -3.91
CA ILE A 97 5.34 2.91 -3.84
C ILE A 97 5.43 1.47 -3.33
N VAL A 98 4.75 1.17 -2.22
CA VAL A 98 4.72 -0.17 -1.62
C VAL A 98 4.01 -1.16 -2.52
N ALA A 99 2.86 -0.79 -3.13
CA ALA A 99 2.12 -1.66 -4.05
C ALA A 99 2.97 -2.10 -5.24
N ARG A 100 3.69 -1.14 -5.86
CA ARG A 100 4.59 -1.42 -6.98
C ARG A 100 5.73 -2.33 -6.56
N TRP A 101 6.33 -2.07 -5.40
CA TRP A 101 7.37 -2.94 -4.88
C TRP A 101 6.88 -4.39 -4.69
N TYR A 102 5.69 -4.61 -4.13
CA TYR A 102 5.13 -5.95 -3.99
C TYR A 102 4.77 -6.61 -5.33
N ALA A 103 4.25 -5.83 -6.29
CA ALA A 103 3.82 -6.33 -7.60
C ALA A 103 4.96 -6.97 -8.41
N GLU A 104 6.21 -6.59 -8.12
CA GLU A 104 7.43 -7.10 -8.75
C GLU A 104 8.08 -8.24 -7.96
N ARG A 105 7.42 -8.77 -6.92
CA ARG A 105 7.99 -9.77 -6.00
C ARG A 105 7.12 -11.01 -5.85
N ASP A 106 7.80 -12.12 -5.62
CA ASP A 106 7.21 -13.37 -5.17
C ASP A 106 7.36 -13.51 -3.65
N CYS A 107 6.37 -14.12 -3.01
CA CYS A 107 6.44 -14.45 -1.60
C CYS A 107 7.61 -15.39 -1.32
N THR A 108 8.45 -15.05 -0.33
CA THR A 108 9.62 -15.86 0.04
C THR A 108 9.23 -17.29 0.47
N TYR A 109 8.08 -17.46 1.14
CA TYR A 109 7.62 -18.75 1.66
C TYR A 109 6.90 -19.60 0.61
N CYS A 110 5.85 -19.08 -0.02
CA CYS A 110 5.03 -19.86 -0.96
C CYS A 110 5.40 -19.69 -2.43
N ARG A 111 6.32 -18.78 -2.75
CA ARG A 111 6.84 -18.51 -4.11
C ARG A 111 5.78 -18.05 -5.12
N LYS A 112 4.61 -17.60 -4.65
CA LYS A 112 3.55 -17.04 -5.48
C LYS A 112 3.73 -15.52 -5.63
N PRO A 113 3.33 -14.93 -6.78
CA PRO A 113 3.37 -13.49 -6.98
C PRO A 113 2.40 -12.76 -6.04
N ILE A 114 2.79 -11.59 -5.54
CA ILE A 114 1.98 -10.78 -4.63
C ILE A 114 1.28 -9.67 -5.42
N ARG A 115 0.00 -9.88 -5.72
CA ARG A 115 -0.74 -8.99 -6.64
C ARG A 115 -1.57 -7.90 -5.94
N GLU A 116 -1.90 -8.07 -4.67
CA GLU A 116 -2.82 -7.18 -3.96
C GLU A 116 -2.35 -6.91 -2.53
N ILE A 117 -2.38 -5.63 -2.15
CA ILE A 117 -1.94 -5.15 -0.83
C ILE A 117 -3.06 -4.44 -0.05
N GLY A 118 -4.32 -4.63 -0.45
CA GLY A 118 -5.51 -3.90 0.05
C GLY A 118 -6.49 -4.73 0.88
N GLY A 119 -6.11 -5.95 1.29
CA GLY A 119 -6.96 -6.87 2.04
C GLY A 119 -7.01 -6.59 3.55
N PRO A 120 -7.76 -7.42 4.31
CA PRO A 120 -7.85 -7.31 5.77
C PRO A 120 -6.52 -7.62 6.48
N VAL A 121 -5.68 -8.46 5.86
CA VAL A 121 -4.32 -8.75 6.30
C VAL A 121 -3.37 -8.16 5.28
N MET A 122 -2.39 -7.38 5.76
CA MET A 122 -1.39 -6.77 4.91
C MET A 122 -0.30 -7.81 4.59
N PRO A 123 0.27 -7.81 3.37
CA PRO A 123 1.53 -8.51 3.11
C PRO A 123 2.65 -7.93 3.99
N GLY A 124 3.53 -8.81 4.46
CA GLY A 124 4.64 -8.44 5.34
C GLY A 124 5.97 -8.24 4.62
N LEU A 125 6.81 -7.45 5.28
CA LEU A 125 8.20 -7.20 4.93
C LEU A 125 9.07 -7.97 5.90
N LEU A 126 9.85 -8.92 5.39
CA LEU A 126 10.85 -9.62 6.19
C LEU A 126 12.18 -8.86 6.11
N VAL A 127 12.61 -8.30 7.25
CA VAL A 127 13.81 -7.49 7.42
C VAL A 127 14.66 -8.14 8.50
N ASP A 128 15.90 -8.51 8.19
CA ASP A 128 16.83 -9.13 9.15
C ASP A 128 16.25 -10.35 9.91
N GLY A 129 15.31 -11.06 9.27
CA GLY A 129 14.64 -12.24 9.85
C GLY A 129 13.38 -11.92 10.68
N GLU A 130 13.05 -10.64 10.86
CA GLU A 130 11.84 -10.18 11.55
C GLU A 130 10.79 -9.71 10.55
N LEU A 131 9.52 -10.01 10.86
CA LEU A 131 8.39 -9.74 9.98
C LEU A 131 7.69 -8.45 10.44
N HIS A 132 7.55 -7.50 9.53
CA HIS A 132 6.96 -6.19 9.81
C HIS A 132 5.85 -5.84 8.81
N GLU A 133 4.78 -5.20 9.29
CA GLU A 133 3.90 -4.47 8.40
C GLU A 133 4.57 -3.18 7.93
N TRP A 134 4.45 -2.86 6.64
CA TRP A 134 5.00 -1.61 6.10
C TRP A 134 4.39 -0.35 6.74
N LYS A 135 3.21 -0.47 7.36
CA LYS A 135 2.56 0.65 8.07
C LYS A 135 3.26 1.01 9.38
N ASP A 136 4.01 0.08 9.95
CA ASP A 136 4.76 0.27 11.19
C ASP A 136 6.14 0.91 10.93
N ILE A 137 6.56 0.96 9.67
CA ILE A 137 7.80 1.61 9.24
C ILE A 137 7.52 3.09 8.95
N ALA A 138 8.39 3.97 9.44
CA ALA A 138 8.31 5.40 9.15
C ALA A 138 8.33 5.64 7.63
N PRO A 139 7.41 6.45 7.06
CA PRO A 139 7.28 6.53 5.61
C PRO A 139 8.53 7.02 4.89
N GLU A 140 9.31 7.91 5.52
CA GLU A 140 10.61 8.39 5.04
C GLU A 140 11.67 7.29 4.95
N ASP A 141 11.59 6.25 5.79
CA ASP A 141 12.53 5.13 5.80
C ASP A 141 12.12 4.02 4.84
N LEU A 142 10.85 3.98 4.40
CA LEU A 142 10.33 2.92 3.52
C LEU A 142 11.18 2.65 2.28
N PRO A 143 11.64 3.66 1.49
CA PRO A 143 12.44 3.39 0.30
C PRO A 143 13.68 2.55 0.62
N ARG A 144 14.41 2.92 1.68
CA ARG A 144 15.60 2.19 2.16
C ARG A 144 15.23 0.80 2.68
N VAL A 145 14.17 0.68 3.48
CA VAL A 145 13.78 -0.62 4.05
C VAL A 145 13.36 -1.60 2.95
N LEU A 146 12.58 -1.15 1.97
CA LEU A 146 12.15 -1.95 0.83
C LEU A 146 13.33 -2.46 -0.02
N GLU A 147 14.45 -1.73 -0.10
CA GLU A 147 15.65 -2.18 -0.83
C GLU A 147 16.30 -3.42 -0.18
N HIS A 148 16.14 -3.59 1.14
CA HIS A 148 16.76 -4.66 1.92
C HIS A 148 15.77 -5.72 2.42
N SER A 149 14.48 -5.55 2.13
CA SER A 149 13.44 -6.49 2.54
C SER A 149 13.23 -7.62 1.54
N VAL A 150 12.70 -8.75 2.01
CA VAL A 150 12.04 -9.74 1.14
C VAL A 150 10.54 -9.79 1.42
N ALA A 151 9.77 -10.10 0.38
CA ALA A 151 8.32 -9.99 0.42
C ALA A 151 7.66 -11.26 1.00
N VAL A 152 6.65 -11.07 1.86
CA VAL A 152 5.79 -12.12 2.41
C VAL A 152 4.34 -11.82 2.05
N CYS A 153 3.64 -12.76 1.41
CA CYS A 153 2.22 -12.55 1.08
C CYS A 153 1.34 -12.57 2.34
N ALA A 154 0.19 -11.89 2.31
CA ALA A 154 -0.75 -11.81 3.44
C ALA A 154 -1.18 -13.17 4.02
N HIS A 155 -1.25 -14.22 3.19
CA HIS A 155 -1.55 -15.56 3.70
C HIS A 155 -0.40 -16.15 4.53
N CYS A 156 0.83 -16.03 4.04
CA CYS A 156 1.99 -16.51 4.78
C CYS A 156 2.31 -15.63 6.00
N GLU A 157 2.03 -14.33 5.91
CA GLU A 157 2.06 -13.40 7.05
C GLU A 157 1.20 -13.94 8.19
N LEU A 158 -0.09 -14.19 7.90
CA LEU A 158 -1.04 -14.69 8.88
C LEU A 158 -0.62 -16.01 9.50
N VAL A 159 -0.03 -16.91 8.69
CA VAL A 159 0.48 -18.20 9.17
C VAL A 159 1.67 -18.00 10.09
N GLU A 160 2.67 -17.20 9.72
CA GLU A 160 3.86 -17.00 10.55
C GLU A 160 3.54 -16.23 11.83
N ASP A 161 2.68 -15.21 11.75
CA ASP A 161 2.19 -14.47 12.92
C ASP A 161 1.42 -15.38 13.88
N PHE A 162 0.56 -16.28 13.38
CA PHE A 162 -0.07 -17.31 14.21
C PHE A 162 0.96 -18.24 14.87
N ARG A 163 1.97 -18.68 14.12
CA ARG A 163 3.02 -19.58 14.65
C ARG A 163 3.86 -18.92 15.73
N MET A 164 4.15 -17.62 15.59
CA MET A 164 4.88 -16.84 16.59
C MET A 164 4.04 -16.62 17.85
N ARG A 165 2.75 -16.28 17.70
CA ARG A 165 1.85 -15.97 18.83
C ARG A 165 1.33 -17.21 19.57
N HIS A 166 1.22 -18.35 18.89
CA HIS A 166 0.65 -19.58 19.43
C HIS A 166 1.52 -20.81 19.12
N PRO A 167 2.80 -20.83 19.54
CA PRO A 167 3.73 -21.91 19.17
C PRO A 167 3.30 -23.28 19.71
N ASP A 168 2.58 -23.32 20.82
CA ASP A 168 2.03 -24.51 21.46
C ASP A 168 0.88 -25.15 20.66
N LEU A 169 0.21 -24.38 19.81
CA LEU A 169 -0.87 -24.85 18.94
C LEU A 169 -0.36 -25.31 17.56
N VAL A 170 0.94 -25.19 17.28
CA VAL A 170 1.54 -25.56 16.00
C VAL A 170 2.13 -26.96 16.07
N LEU A 171 1.53 -27.88 15.34
CA LEU A 171 2.09 -29.22 15.15
C LEU A 171 3.01 -29.23 13.93
N THR A 172 4.29 -29.50 14.15
CA THR A 172 5.24 -29.75 13.05
C THR A 172 5.11 -31.20 12.60
N ARG A 173 4.64 -31.41 11.37
CA ARG A 173 4.73 -32.74 10.76
C ARG A 173 6.19 -33.00 10.36
N PRO A 174 6.81 -34.13 10.77
CA PRO A 174 8.11 -34.52 10.25
C PRO A 174 8.04 -34.62 8.73
N THR A 175 8.97 -34.00 8.02
CA THR A 175 9.04 -34.12 6.56
C THR A 175 9.31 -35.58 6.23
N ALA A 176 8.40 -36.24 5.51
CA ALA A 176 8.63 -37.63 5.10
C ALA A 176 9.90 -37.68 4.23
N PRO A 177 10.83 -38.63 4.47
CA PRO A 177 12.02 -38.74 3.64
C PRO A 177 11.62 -38.96 2.17
N ALA A 178 12.35 -38.34 1.25
CA ALA A 178 12.04 -38.26 -0.18
C ALA A 178 11.75 -39.60 -0.89
N HIS A 179 12.16 -40.74 -0.31
CA HIS A 179 11.88 -42.07 -0.85
C HIS A 179 10.42 -42.53 -0.65
N ALA A 180 9.70 -42.01 0.35
CA ALA A 180 8.32 -42.41 0.64
C ALA A 180 7.28 -41.78 -0.29
N GLN A 181 7.63 -40.72 -1.02
CA GLN A 181 6.73 -40.02 -1.93
C GLN A 181 6.47 -40.78 -3.25
N ARG A 182 7.31 -41.75 -3.63
CA ARG A 182 7.11 -42.55 -4.87
C ARG A 182 6.02 -43.62 -4.75
N HIS A 183 5.61 -44.00 -3.54
CA HIS A 183 4.65 -45.09 -3.34
C HIS A 183 3.19 -44.63 -3.34
N LEU A 184 2.90 -43.33 -3.22
CA LEU A 184 1.53 -42.82 -3.15
C LEU A 184 0.91 -42.45 -4.51
N THR A 185 1.67 -42.45 -5.60
CA THR A 185 1.13 -42.15 -6.94
C THR A 185 0.61 -43.37 -7.70
N ILE A 186 0.82 -44.60 -7.21
CA ILE A 186 0.42 -45.83 -7.93
C ILE A 186 -0.83 -46.48 -7.30
N ALA A 187 -1.12 -46.26 -6.02
CA ALA A 187 -2.18 -46.99 -5.32
C ALA A 187 -3.63 -46.55 -5.63
N ASP A 188 -3.82 -45.34 -6.19
CA ASP A 188 -5.17 -44.82 -6.47
C ASP A 188 -5.63 -44.99 -7.93
N ALA A 189 -4.73 -45.35 -8.87
CA ALA A 189 -5.10 -45.54 -10.28
C ALA A 189 -5.74 -46.90 -10.57
N SER A 190 -5.67 -47.88 -9.68
CA SER A 190 -6.12 -49.26 -9.93
C SER A 190 -7.49 -49.62 -9.34
N ARG A 191 -8.23 -48.65 -8.76
CA ARG A 191 -9.57 -48.89 -8.17
C ARG A 191 -10.73 -48.27 -8.95
N ALA A 192 -10.49 -47.69 -10.13
CA ALA A 192 -11.53 -47.08 -10.96
C ALA A 192 -11.95 -47.93 -12.18
N LEU A 193 -11.55 -49.21 -12.25
CA LEU A 193 -11.95 -50.13 -13.31
C LEU A 193 -12.36 -51.48 -12.71
N TYR A 194 -13.49 -51.54 -12.02
CA TYR A 194 -14.40 -52.70 -11.96
C TYR A 194 -15.76 -52.24 -11.45
#